data_AF-A0A9C9GD53-F1
#
_entry.id   AF-A0A9C9GD53-F1
#
_cell.length_a   1.000
_cell.length_b   1.000
_cell.length_c   1.000
_cell.angle_alpha   90.00
_cell.angle_beta   90.00
_cell.angle_gamma   90.00
#
_symmetry.space_group_name_H-M   'P 1'
#
loop_
_entity.id
_entity.type
_entity.pdbx_description
1 polymer ?
#
loop_
_entity_poly.entity_id
_entity_poly.type
_entity_poly.pdbx_seq_one_letter_code
_entity_poly.pdbx_strand_id
1 'polypeptide(L)' 'MDILFAASEAHPLVKTGGLADVAGSLPRAIKNSQTEIR' A
#
# COMPACT_ATOMS: atom_id res chain seq x y z
N MET A 1 -8.06 7.69 -12.35
CA MET A 1 -6.61 7.50 -12.52
C MET A 1 -6.27 6.23 -11.76
N ASP A 2 -5.62 5.28 -12.41
CA ASP A 2 -5.33 3.98 -11.80
C ASP A 2 -3.88 3.95 -11.33
N ILE A 3 -3.66 3.61 -10.07
CA ILE A 3 -2.33 3.54 -9.45
C ILE A 3 -2.05 2.10 -9.05
N LEU A 4 -0.95 1.55 -9.57
CA LEU A 4 -0.42 0.25 -9.13
C LEU A 4 0.68 0.48 -8.09
N PHE A 5 0.52 -0.08 -6.90
CA PHE A 5 1.51 0.00 -5.84
C PHE A 5 2.47 -1.19 -5.90
N ALA A 6 3.77 -0.94 -6.08
CA ALA A 6 4.80 -1.96 -6.08
C ALA A 6 5.79 -1.73 -4.94
N ALA A 7 5.91 -2.69 -4.03
CA ALA A 7 6.85 -2.67 -2.91
C ALA A 7 7.43 -4.06 -2.68
N SER A 8 8.67 -4.13 -2.17
CA SER A 8 9.32 -5.39 -1.80
C SER A 8 8.79 -5.99 -0.50
N GLU A 9 7.97 -5.25 0.25
CA GLU A 9 7.46 -5.62 1.58
C GLU A 9 6.02 -5.12 1.77
N ALA A 10 5.18 -5.90 2.46
CA ALA A 10 3.80 -5.54 2.77
C ALA A 10 3.29 -6.28 4.02
N HIS A 11 2.76 -5.54 4.99
CA HIS A 11 2.13 -6.13 6.18
C HIS A 11 0.72 -6.67 5.83
N PRO A 12 0.32 -7.88 6.29
CA PRO A 12 1.00 -8.75 7.26
C PRO A 12 1.89 -9.85 6.64
N LEU A 13 2.14 -9.83 5.34
CA LEU A 13 2.79 -10.93 4.63
C LEU A 13 4.32 -10.96 4.81
N VAL A 14 5.00 -9.83 4.58
CA VAL A 14 6.46 -9.70 4.63
C VAL A 14 6.81 -8.35 5.25
N LYS A 15 7.60 -8.37 6.33
CA LYS A 15 8.06 -7.17 7.05
C LYS A 15 9.48 -7.35 7.56
N THR A 16 10.38 -6.51 7.05
CA THR A 16 11.75 -6.33 7.53
C THR A 16 11.94 -4.94 8.14
N GLY A 17 11.18 -3.94 7.65
CA GLY A 17 11.20 -2.57 8.16
C GLY A 17 9.87 -1.84 8.05
N GLY A 18 9.92 -0.50 8.17
CA GLY A 18 8.72 0.36 8.14
C GLY A 18 8.03 0.45 6.79
N LEU A 19 8.69 0.04 5.69
CA LEU A 19 8.11 0.02 4.36
C LEU A 19 6.84 -0.86 4.31
N ALA A 20 6.85 -2.02 4.98
CA ALA A 20 5.72 -2.93 5.02
C ALA A 20 4.45 -2.30 5.63
N ASP A 21 4.63 -1.45 6.64
CA ASP A 21 3.53 -0.75 7.31
C ASP A 21 2.95 0.33 6.39
N VAL A 22 3.81 1.05 5.67
CA VAL A 22 3.38 2.05 4.68
C VAL A 22 2.66 1.37 3.52
N ALA A 23 3.24 0.32 2.94
CA ALA A 23 2.64 -0.41 1.83
C ALA A 23 1.28 -1.06 2.20
N GLY A 24 1.12 -1.49 3.46
CA GLY A 24 -0.14 -2.05 3.96
C GLY A 24 -1.20 -1.02 4.35
N SER A 25 -0.80 0.17 4.81
CA SER A 25 -1.73 1.19 5.35
C SER A 25 -2.10 2.29 4.35
N LEU A 26 -1.18 2.70 3.49
CA LEU A 26 -1.37 3.81 2.56
C LEU A 26 -2.51 3.55 1.56
N PRO A 27 -2.59 2.40 0.86
CA PRO A 27 -3.70 2.13 -0.06
C PRO A 27 -5.07 2.20 0.62
N ARG A 28 -5.14 1.81 1.90
CA ARG A 28 -6.37 1.86 2.71
C ARG A 28 -6.72 3.29 3.11
N ALA A 29 -5.73 4.13 3.39
CA ALA A 29 -5.92 5.53 3.77
C ALA A 29 -6.45 6.38 2.60
N ILE A 30 -6.00 6.10 1.37
CA ILE A 30 -6.43 6.85 0.17
C ILE A 30 -7.56 6.16 -0.62
N LYS A 31 -8.18 5.10 -0.08
CA LYS A 31 -9.28 4.36 -0.71
C LYS A 31 -10.52 5.21 -1.02
N ASN A 32 -10.73 6.31 -0.28
CA ASN A 32 -11.85 7.23 -0.51
C ASN A 32 -11.53 8.37 -1.49
N SER A 33 -10.34 8.36 -2.09
CA SER A 33 -10.02 9.27 -3.19
C SER A 33 -10.69 8.77 -4.48
N GLN A 34 -10.85 9.64 -5.49
CA GLN A 34 -11.35 9.25 -6.83
C GLN A 34 -10.30 8.45 -7.64
N THR A 35 -9.46 7.68 -6.94
CA THR A 35 -8.30 6.99 -7.46
C THR A 35 -8.43 5.52 -7.12
N GLU A 36 -8.42 4.68 -8.15
CA GLU A 36 -8.42 3.23 -7.97
C GLU A 36 -6.99 2.77 -7.75
N ILE A 37 -6.79 1.95 -6.71
CA ILE A 37 -5.47 1.50 -6.27
C ILE A 37 -5.45 -0.01 -6.31
N ARG A 38 -4.40 -0.57 -6.93
CA ARG A 38 -4.19 -2.00 -7.09
C ARG A 38 -2.81 -2.41 -6.59
#